data_AF-A0A7X7FQR8-F1
#
_entry.id   AF-A0A7X7FQR8-F1
#
_cell.length_a   1.000
_cell.length_b   1.000
_cell.length_c   1.000
_cell.angle_alpha   90.00
_cell.angle_beta   90.00
_cell.angle_gamma   90.00
#
_symmetry.space_group_name_H-M   'P 1'
#
loop_
_entity.id
_entity.type
_entity.pdbx_description
1 polymer ?
#
loop_
_entity_poly.entity_id
_entity_poly.type
_entity_poly.pdbx_seq_one_letter_code
_entity_poly.pdbx_strand_id
1 'polypeptide(L)'
;MVEADDLYFRLHPHHYRALQTVKIASLLGRSVPNREDAVEKCEKRLIILLSDVIGDGLKLGDLWLGRTRNPGELAFTVWTLAFGTRSLMDTKAAIWRVSAEEGLRLARETTDVLLDAIGWEPFSDEWDYTATRERIAGELFEFELQEAKRSRLSGMSGKRRVRKS
;
A
#
# COMPACT_ATOMS: atom_id res chain seq x y z
N MET A 1 0.55 6.05 -0.32
CA MET A 1 1.22 4.71 -0.29
C MET A 1 0.29 3.59 -0.75
N VAL A 2 -0.89 3.41 -0.16
CA VAL A 2 -1.84 2.31 -0.51
C VAL A 2 -2.19 2.27 -2.00
N GLU A 3 -2.45 3.43 -2.63
CA GLU A 3 -2.80 3.49 -4.06
C GLU A 3 -1.69 2.97 -4.99
N ALA A 4 -0.45 3.41 -4.76
CA ALA A 4 0.70 2.99 -5.55
C ALA A 4 1.01 1.49 -5.35
N ASP A 5 0.88 1.00 -4.12
CA ASP A 5 1.06 -0.43 -3.81
C ASP A 5 0.04 -1.31 -4.53
N ASP A 6 -1.24 -0.91 -4.52
CA ASP A 6 -2.30 -1.65 -5.21
C ASP A 6 -2.10 -1.70 -6.72
N LEU A 7 -1.79 -0.55 -7.32
CA LEU A 7 -1.60 -0.46 -8.75
C LEU A 7 -0.39 -1.30 -9.19
N TYR A 8 0.70 -1.23 -8.44
CA TYR A 8 1.89 -2.04 -8.69
C TYR A 8 1.61 -3.53 -8.55
N PHE A 9 0.87 -3.97 -7.54
CA PHE A 9 0.44 -5.36 -7.42
C PHE A 9 -0.38 -5.82 -8.63
N ARG A 10 -1.32 -4.99 -9.09
CA ARG A 10 -2.22 -5.33 -10.20
C ARG A 10 -1.49 -5.45 -11.53
N LEU A 11 -0.49 -4.59 -11.77
CA LEU A 11 0.33 -4.61 -12.98
C LEU A 11 1.41 -5.69 -12.94
N HIS A 12 1.99 -5.94 -11.76
CA HIS A 12 3.15 -6.82 -11.60
C HIS A 12 3.00 -7.84 -10.46
N PRO A 13 1.98 -8.71 -10.49
CA PRO A 13 1.66 -9.61 -9.37
C PRO A 13 2.79 -10.60 -9.05
N HIS A 14 3.56 -11.02 -10.05
CA HIS A 14 4.71 -11.91 -9.84
C HIS A 14 5.88 -11.19 -9.17
N HIS A 15 6.15 -9.94 -9.54
CA HIS A 15 7.19 -9.14 -8.89
C HIS A 15 6.79 -8.85 -7.44
N TYR A 16 5.51 -8.55 -7.19
CA TYR A 16 4.99 -8.32 -5.85
C TYR A 16 5.19 -9.54 -4.93
N ARG A 17 4.83 -10.74 -5.42
CA ARG A 17 5.01 -11.99 -4.66
C ARG A 17 6.48 -12.32 -4.38
N ALA A 18 7.37 -12.04 -5.34
CA ALA A 18 8.80 -12.18 -5.14
C ALA A 18 9.29 -11.23 -4.03
N LEU A 19 8.86 -9.97 -4.07
CA LEU A 19 9.17 -8.97 -3.04
C LEU A 19 8.66 -9.40 -1.66
N GLN A 20 7.40 -9.85 -1.54
CA GLN A 20 6.84 -10.37 -0.29
C GLN A 20 7.65 -11.55 0.25
N THR A 21 8.03 -12.49 -0.63
CA THR A 21 8.81 -13.67 -0.25
C THR A 21 10.18 -13.28 0.30
N VAL A 22 10.88 -12.35 -0.36
CA VAL A 22 12.18 -11.82 0.10
C VAL A 22 12.01 -11.18 1.48
N LYS A 23 11.02 -10.30 1.66
CA LYS A 23 10.77 -9.62 2.94
C LYS A 23 10.46 -10.60 4.07
N ILE A 24 9.58 -11.57 3.83
CA ILE A 24 9.23 -12.60 4.82
C ILE A 24 10.43 -13.47 5.15
N ALA A 25 11.25 -13.85 4.16
CA ALA A 25 12.47 -14.60 4.39
C ALA A 25 13.47 -13.81 5.24
N SER A 26 13.63 -12.50 5.00
CA SER A 26 14.46 -11.61 5.82
C SER A 26 13.96 -11.52 7.26
N LEU A 27 12.64 -11.38 7.47
CA LEU A 27 12.02 -11.38 8.81
C LEU A 27 12.28 -12.68 9.58
N LEU A 28 12.31 -13.81 8.87
CA LEU A 28 12.57 -15.13 9.46
C LEU A 28 14.08 -15.41 9.66
N GLY A 29 14.96 -14.45 9.36
CA GLY A 29 16.41 -14.63 9.42
C GLY A 29 16.95 -15.62 8.39
N ARG A 30 16.19 -15.87 7.32
CA ARG A 30 16.50 -16.84 6.25
C ARG A 30 17.05 -16.17 4.98
N SER A 31 17.24 -14.85 4.98
CA SER A 31 17.87 -14.12 3.89
C SER A 31 19.39 -14.32 3.89
N VAL A 32 19.97 -14.60 2.72
CA VAL A 32 21.42 -14.53 2.54
C VAL A 32 21.82 -13.05 2.56
N PRO A 33 22.83 -12.63 3.36
CA PRO A 33 23.29 -11.25 3.35
C PRO A 33 23.82 -10.91 1.95
N ASN A 34 23.13 -10.01 1.25
CA ASN A 34 23.66 -9.43 0.02
C ASN A 34 24.23 -8.04 0.34
N ARG A 35 25.44 -7.74 -0.13
CA ARG A 35 26.16 -6.50 0.21
C ARG A 35 25.47 -5.23 -0.32
N GLU A 36 24.56 -5.37 -1.29
CA GLU A 36 23.73 -4.30 -1.84
C GLU A 36 22.27 -4.76 -1.90
N ASP A 37 21.58 -4.78 -0.75
CA ASP A 37 20.15 -5.04 -0.74
C ASP A 37 19.38 -3.82 -1.29
N ALA A 38 19.09 -3.86 -2.58
CA ALA A 38 18.29 -2.83 -3.26
C ALA A 38 16.89 -2.68 -2.64
N VAL A 39 16.32 -3.74 -2.06
CA VAL A 39 15.02 -3.68 -1.39
C VAL A 39 15.15 -2.86 -0.11
N GLU A 40 16.14 -3.15 0.72
CA GLU A 40 16.41 -2.40 1.95
C GLU A 40 16.65 -0.91 1.65
N LYS A 41 17.40 -0.60 0.57
CA LYS A 41 17.63 0.79 0.15
C LYS A 41 16.34 1.50 -0.24
N CYS A 42 15.45 0.83 -0.97
CA CYS A 42 14.14 1.36 -1.34
C CYS A 42 13.23 1.55 -0.12
N GLU A 43 13.24 0.62 0.83
CA GLU A 43 12.45 0.71 2.07
C GLU A 43 12.91 1.88 2.95
N LYS A 44 14.22 2.05 3.13
CA LYS A 44 14.78 3.22 3.83
C LYS A 44 14.32 4.52 3.20
N ARG A 45 14.36 4.62 1.87
CA ARG A 45 13.90 5.80 1.14
C ARG A 45 12.39 6.03 1.33
N LEU A 46 11.58 4.97 1.30
CA LEU A 46 10.14 5.06 1.55
C LEU A 46 9.83 5.58 2.95
N ILE A 47 10.51 5.07 3.98
CA ILE A 47 10.33 5.51 5.37
C ILE A 47 10.72 6.98 5.54
N ILE A 48 11.79 7.44 4.89
CA ILE A 48 12.19 8.84 4.90
C ILE A 48 11.10 9.72 4.28
N LEU A 49 10.62 9.36 3.07
CA LEU A 49 9.55 10.11 2.41
C LEU A 49 8.26 10.18 3.24
N LEU A 50 7.88 9.08 3.90
CA LEU A 50 6.73 9.08 4.81
C LEU A 50 6.97 9.98 6.02
N SER A 51 8.19 9.96 6.58
CA SER A 51 8.57 10.82 7.71
C SER A 51 8.52 12.30 7.33
N ASP A 52 8.91 12.64 6.10
CA ASP A 52 8.85 14.01 5.59
C ASP A 52 7.39 14.50 5.47
N VAL A 53 6.49 13.66 4.93
CA VAL A 53 5.05 13.97 4.85
C VAL A 53 4.44 14.19 6.24
N ILE A 54 4.80 13.34 7.22
CA ILE A 54 4.38 13.51 8.62
C ILE A 54 4.95 14.81 9.20
N GLY A 55 6.22 15.11 8.90
CA GLY A 55 6.88 16.34 9.29
C GLY A 55 6.17 17.58 8.77
N ASP A 56 5.64 17.53 7.54
CA ASP A 56 4.88 18.63 6.97
C ASP A 56 3.50 18.78 7.62
N GLY A 57 2.78 17.68 7.90
CA GLY A 57 1.54 17.73 8.68
C GLY A 57 1.72 18.35 10.06
N LEU A 58 2.82 18.03 10.75
CA LEU A 58 3.17 18.66 12.03
C LEU A 58 3.43 20.17 11.92
N LYS A 59 4.09 20.62 10.84
CA LYS A 59 4.38 22.05 10.61
C LYS A 59 3.12 22.83 10.27
N LEU A 60 2.20 22.23 9.51
CA LEU A 60 0.95 22.84 9.11
C LEU A 60 -0.09 22.87 10.23
N GLY A 61 0.06 21.98 11.22
CA GLY A 61 -0.87 21.86 12.35
C GLY A 61 -1.93 20.79 12.16
N ASP A 62 -1.92 20.10 11.03
CA ASP A 62 -2.85 19.01 10.68
C ASP A 62 -2.65 17.75 11.55
N LEU A 63 -1.50 17.63 12.20
CA LEU A 63 -1.18 16.52 13.09
C LEU A 63 -0.50 17.04 14.35
N TRP A 64 -0.89 16.50 15.51
CA TRP A 64 -0.19 16.73 16.76
C TRP A 64 0.36 15.42 17.34
N LEU A 65 1.67 15.26 17.29
CA LEU A 65 2.35 14.18 18.00
C LEU A 65 2.72 14.68 19.40
N GLY A 66 2.15 14.05 20.43
CA GLY A 66 2.55 14.29 21.81
C GLY A 66 4.06 14.12 22.00
N ARG A 67 4.60 14.70 23.09
CA ARG A 67 6.05 14.85 23.36
C ARG A 67 6.92 13.58 23.26
N THR A 68 6.34 12.39 23.23
CA THR A 68 7.04 11.10 23.26
C THR A 68 7.09 10.37 21.92
N ARG A 69 6.46 10.88 20.85
CA ARG A 69 6.39 10.19 19.55
C ARG A 69 7.23 10.92 18.52
N ASN A 70 8.09 10.20 17.80
CA ASN A 70 8.86 10.77 16.70
C ASN A 70 8.20 10.48 15.33
N PRO A 71 8.37 11.35 14.31
CA PRO A 71 7.79 11.13 12.97
C PRO A 71 8.20 9.81 12.30
N GLY A 72 9.42 9.34 12.57
CA GLY A 72 9.94 8.09 12.01
C GLY A 72 9.22 6.84 12.55
N GLU A 73 8.83 6.84 13.83
CA GLU A 73 8.02 5.79 14.43
C GLU A 73 6.65 5.72 13.77
N LEU A 74 6.01 6.88 13.56
CA LEU A 74 4.72 6.91 12.87
C LEU A 74 4.86 6.48 11.39
N ALA A 75 5.91 6.92 10.71
CA ALA A 75 6.21 6.48 9.34
C ALA A 75 6.37 4.95 9.27
N PHE A 76 7.09 4.38 10.24
CA PHE A 76 7.25 2.93 10.36
C PHE A 76 5.91 2.23 10.66
N THR A 77 5.06 2.77 11.54
CA THR A 77 3.72 2.23 11.83
C THR A 77 2.84 2.22 10.59
N VAL A 78 2.79 3.33 9.84
CA VAL A 78 1.99 3.43 8.61
C VAL A 78 2.50 2.43 7.55
N TRP A 79 3.83 2.35 7.37
CA TRP A 79 4.44 1.40 6.44
C TRP A 79 4.16 -0.07 6.81
N THR A 80 4.36 -0.44 8.08
CA THR A 80 4.10 -1.81 8.56
C THR A 80 2.63 -2.18 8.48
N LEU A 81 1.72 -1.24 8.75
CA LEU A 81 0.29 -1.46 8.59
C LEU A 81 -0.07 -1.76 7.13
N ALA A 82 0.37 -0.93 6.18
CA ALA A 82 0.05 -1.14 4.78
C ALA A 82 0.65 -2.45 4.23
N PHE A 83 1.93 -2.72 4.53
CA PHE A 83 2.58 -3.96 4.10
C PHE A 83 1.96 -5.20 4.76
N GLY A 84 1.66 -5.12 6.06
CA GLY A 84 1.06 -6.19 6.84
C GLY A 84 -0.35 -6.51 6.35
N THR A 85 -1.19 -5.49 6.20
CA THR A 85 -2.52 -5.63 5.62
C THR A 85 -2.42 -6.33 4.28
N ARG A 86 -1.57 -5.87 3.36
CA ARG A 86 -1.39 -6.47 2.03
C ARG A 86 -0.91 -7.92 2.06
N SER A 87 0.07 -8.22 2.89
CA SER A 87 0.62 -9.57 3.02
C SER A 87 -0.40 -10.57 3.56
N LEU A 88 -1.32 -10.11 4.41
CA LEU A 88 -2.36 -10.97 4.98
C LEU A 88 -3.50 -11.26 4.00
N MET A 89 -3.78 -10.39 3.04
CA MET A 89 -4.90 -10.53 2.08
C MET A 89 -4.75 -11.75 1.18
N ASP A 90 -3.52 -12.14 0.89
CA ASP A 90 -3.22 -13.31 0.06
C ASP A 90 -3.27 -14.63 0.87
N THR A 91 -3.52 -14.55 2.18
CA THR A 91 -3.63 -15.74 3.04
C THR A 91 -5.04 -16.33 3.00
N LYS A 92 -5.13 -17.66 3.10
CA LYS A 92 -6.43 -18.37 3.18
C LYS A 92 -7.31 -17.89 4.34
N ALA A 93 -6.71 -17.41 5.42
CA ALA A 93 -7.42 -16.91 6.60
C ALA A 93 -8.12 -15.56 6.33
N ALA A 94 -7.50 -14.68 5.54
CA ALA A 94 -8.10 -13.41 5.14
C ALA A 94 -9.12 -13.58 4.00
N ILE A 95 -8.81 -14.45 3.02
CA ILE A 95 -9.68 -14.74 1.87
C ILE A 95 -11.06 -15.26 2.29
N TRP A 96 -11.18 -15.94 3.43
CA TRP A 96 -12.48 -16.40 3.96
C TRP A 96 -13.37 -15.24 4.46
N ARG A 97 -12.79 -14.09 4.80
CA ARG A 97 -13.51 -12.92 5.33
C ARG A 97 -13.60 -11.75 4.33
N VAL A 98 -12.69 -11.68 3.36
CA VAL A 98 -12.47 -10.51 2.50
C VAL A 98 -12.10 -10.97 1.09
N SER A 99 -12.89 -10.62 0.09
CA SER A 99 -12.55 -10.82 -1.32
C SER A 99 -11.44 -9.85 -1.79
N ALA A 100 -10.80 -10.14 -2.92
CA ALA A 100 -9.67 -9.32 -3.41
C ALA A 100 -10.04 -7.84 -3.63
N GLU A 101 -11.28 -7.55 -4.06
CA GLU A 101 -11.78 -6.19 -4.31
C GLU A 101 -12.12 -5.47 -2.98
N GLU A 102 -12.59 -6.21 -1.98
CA GLU A 102 -12.74 -5.72 -0.60
C GLU A 102 -11.40 -5.48 0.08
N GLY A 103 -10.37 -6.07 -0.48
CA GLY A 103 -9.04 -5.94 0.02
C GLY A 103 -8.48 -4.52 -0.03
N LEU A 104 -8.44 -3.92 -1.22
CA LEU A 104 -7.94 -2.55 -1.37
C LEU A 104 -8.74 -1.59 -0.48
N ARG A 105 -10.06 -1.80 -0.44
CA ARG A 105 -10.96 -1.06 0.43
C ARG A 105 -10.53 -1.19 1.90
N LEU A 106 -10.29 -2.40 2.37
CA LEU A 106 -9.84 -2.64 3.74
C LEU A 106 -8.50 -1.96 4.05
N ALA A 107 -7.54 -1.97 3.11
CA ALA A 107 -6.26 -1.28 3.30
C ALA A 107 -6.42 0.24 3.44
N ARG A 108 -7.33 0.84 2.68
CA ARG A 108 -7.70 2.25 2.80
C ARG A 108 -8.38 2.52 4.14
N GLU A 109 -9.43 1.77 4.47
CA GLU A 109 -10.19 1.91 5.73
C GLU A 109 -9.29 1.75 6.96
N THR A 110 -8.38 0.78 6.96
CA THR A 110 -7.46 0.57 8.10
C THR A 110 -6.47 1.73 8.23
N THR A 111 -6.05 2.32 7.11
CA THR A 111 -5.21 3.53 7.13
C THR A 111 -6.00 4.71 7.67
N ASP A 112 -7.23 4.92 7.21
CA ASP A 112 -8.11 6.00 7.67
C ASP A 112 -8.36 5.91 9.18
N VAL A 113 -8.73 4.71 9.67
CA VAL A 113 -8.90 4.45 11.12
C VAL A 113 -7.62 4.77 11.91
N LEU A 114 -6.44 4.40 11.40
CA LEU A 114 -5.18 4.71 12.07
C LEU A 114 -4.95 6.23 12.14
N LEU A 115 -5.15 6.94 11.02
CA LEU A 115 -4.92 8.37 10.91
C LEU A 115 -5.90 9.17 11.79
N ASP A 116 -7.17 8.78 11.81
CA ASP A 116 -8.17 9.36 12.69
C ASP A 116 -7.82 9.11 14.17
N ALA A 117 -7.41 7.89 14.52
CA ALA A 117 -7.07 7.52 15.89
C ALA A 117 -5.86 8.28 16.45
N ILE A 118 -4.97 8.78 15.58
CA ILE A 118 -3.84 9.62 15.99
C ILE A 118 -4.14 11.12 15.89
N GLY A 119 -5.36 11.51 15.49
CA GLY A 119 -5.77 12.90 15.37
C GLY A 119 -5.12 13.61 14.17
N TRP A 120 -4.92 12.90 13.05
CA TRP A 120 -4.47 13.55 11.82
C TRP A 120 -5.69 14.08 11.05
N GLU A 121 -5.79 15.41 10.95
CA GLU A 121 -6.84 16.12 10.23
C GLU A 121 -6.54 16.28 8.73
N PRO A 122 -7.59 16.38 7.88
CA PRO A 122 -9.00 16.25 8.23
C PRO A 122 -9.38 14.79 8.51
N PHE A 123 -10.35 14.58 9.40
CA PHE A 123 -10.83 13.23 9.73
C PHE A 123 -11.52 12.57 8.54
N SER A 124 -11.54 11.23 8.53
CA SER A 124 -12.11 10.47 7.43
C SER A 124 -13.62 10.63 7.24
N ASP A 125 -14.33 11.10 8.27
CA ASP A 125 -15.75 11.46 8.23
C ASP A 125 -16.01 12.93 7.85
N GLU A 126 -14.98 13.77 7.86
CA GLU A 126 -15.06 15.20 7.52
C GLU A 126 -14.58 15.50 6.09
N TRP A 127 -13.79 14.61 5.48
CA TRP A 127 -13.21 14.80 4.16
C TRP A 127 -13.44 13.62 3.22
N ASP A 128 -13.77 13.93 1.96
CA ASP A 128 -13.94 12.90 0.94
C ASP A 128 -12.57 12.40 0.43
N TYR A 129 -11.99 11.48 1.19
CA TYR A 129 -10.78 10.79 0.82
C TYR A 129 -10.97 9.87 -0.39
N THR A 130 -12.20 9.47 -0.74
CA THR A 130 -12.46 8.71 -1.97
C THR A 130 -12.23 9.60 -3.19
N ALA A 131 -12.85 10.77 -3.24
CA ALA A 131 -12.65 11.74 -4.30
C ALA A 131 -11.17 12.18 -4.39
N THR A 132 -10.51 12.36 -3.25
CA THR A 132 -9.08 12.71 -3.20
C THR A 132 -8.21 11.62 -3.84
N ARG A 133 -8.46 10.35 -3.52
CA ARG A 133 -7.73 9.23 -4.12
C ARG A 133 -7.99 9.11 -5.61
N GLU A 134 -9.24 9.29 -6.06
CA GLU A 134 -9.58 9.27 -7.48
C GLU A 134 -8.88 10.38 -8.26
N ARG A 135 -8.84 11.58 -7.70
CA ARG A 135 -8.10 12.71 -8.27
C ARG A 135 -6.61 12.42 -8.36
N ILE A 136 -5.98 11.97 -7.26
CA ILE A 136 -4.56 11.60 -7.23
C ILE A 136 -4.26 10.48 -8.25
N ALA A 137 -5.16 9.50 -8.37
CA ALA A 137 -5.03 8.41 -9.32
C ALA A 137 -5.06 8.91 -10.77
N GLY A 138 -5.94 9.87 -11.07
CA GLY A 138 -6.01 10.51 -12.40
C GLY A 138 -4.81 11.42 -12.70
N GLU A 139 -4.28 12.13 -11.71
CA GLU A 139 -3.18 13.08 -11.90
C GLU A 139 -1.81 12.40 -11.96
N LEU A 140 -1.57 11.39 -11.11
CA LEU A 140 -0.23 10.79 -10.94
C LEU A 140 -0.06 9.43 -11.60
N PHE A 141 -1.15 8.70 -11.85
CA PHE A 141 -1.11 7.30 -12.28
C PHE A 141 -1.95 7.03 -13.53
N GLU A 142 -2.20 8.05 -14.35
CA GLU A 142 -3.05 7.93 -15.53
C GLU A 142 -2.57 6.79 -16.45
N PHE A 143 -1.27 6.74 -16.71
CA PHE A 143 -0.67 5.74 -17.60
C PHE A 143 -0.86 4.31 -17.07
N GLU A 144 -0.51 4.08 -15.81
CA GLU A 144 -0.61 2.80 -15.13
C GLU A 144 -2.07 2.33 -15.03
N LEU A 145 -3.01 3.25 -14.81
CA LEU A 145 -4.45 2.95 -14.82
C LEU A 145 -4.92 2.49 -16.21
N GLN A 146 -4.45 3.13 -17.29
CA GLN A 146 -4.76 2.70 -18.66
C GLN A 146 -4.17 1.33 -18.96
N GLU A 147 -2.93 1.08 -18.54
CA GLU A 147 -2.28 -0.21 -18.69
C GLU A 147 -3.03 -1.32 -17.93
N ALA A 148 -3.43 -1.06 -16.67
CA ALA A 148 -4.20 -2.00 -15.87
C ALA A 148 -5.56 -2.33 -16.51
N LYS A 149 -6.24 -1.34 -17.10
CA LYS A 149 -7.49 -1.54 -17.85
C LYS A 149 -7.27 -2.43 -19.08
N ARG A 150 -6.22 -2.18 -19.86
CA ARG A 150 -5.87 -2.98 -21.06
C ARG A 150 -5.53 -4.43 -20.70
N SER A 151 -4.74 -4.65 -19.64
CA SER A 151 -4.38 -5.98 -19.15
C SER A 151 -5.57 -6.78 -18.65
N ARG A 152 -6.57 -6.12 -18.03
CA ARG A 152 -7.83 -6.78 -17.62
C ARG A 152 -8.66 -7.23 -18.83
N LEU A 153 -8.73 -6.41 -19.89
CA LEU A 153 -9.47 -6.72 -21.12
C LEU A 153 -8.80 -7.84 -21.95
N SER A 154 -7.48 -7.85 -22.05
CA SER A 154 -6.74 -8.92 -22.74
C SER A 154 -6.87 -10.28 -22.03
N GLY A 155 -6.82 -10.29 -20.69
CA GLY A 155 -7.05 -11.49 -19.87
C GLY A 155 -8.48 -12.05 -19.96
N MET A 156 -9.49 -11.19 -20.12
CA MET A 156 -10.89 -11.61 -20.33
C MET A 156 -11.14 -12.20 -21.73
N SER A 157 -10.44 -11.71 -22.75
CA SER A 157 -10.51 -12.24 -24.11
C SER A 157 -9.87 -13.64 -24.22
N GLY A 158 -8.77 -13.88 -23.49
CA GLY A 158 -8.14 -15.20 -23.37
C GLY A 158 -9.01 -16.26 -22.68
N LYS A 159 -9.74 -15.90 -21.61
CA LYS A 159 -10.65 -16.83 -20.92
C LYS A 159 -11.87 -17.25 -21.73
N ARG A 160 -12.32 -16.46 -22.72
CA ARG A 160 -13.42 -16.85 -23.62
C ARG A 160 -13.03 -17.91 -24.66
N ARG A 161 -11.74 -18.03 -25.01
CA ARG A 161 -11.27 -19.08 -25.95
C ARG A 161 -11.13 -20.46 -25.30
N VAL A 162 -10.84 -20.54 -24.01
CA VAL A 162 -10.58 -21.82 -23.32
C VAL A 162 -11.87 -22.57 -22.94
N ARG A 163 -13.04 -21.93 -23.00
CA ARG A 163 -14.35 -22.58 -22.73
C ARG A 163 -15.02 -23.23 -23.95
N LYS A 164 -14.35 -23.24 -25.12
CA LYS A 164 -14.81 -23.92 -26.33
C LYS A 164 -13.70 -24.84 -26.88
N SER A 165 -13.42 -25.92 -26.15
CA SER A 165 -12.69 -27.09 -26.66
C SER A 165 -13.05 -28.30 -25.82
#